data_AF-A0AAW9IND4-F1
#
_entry.id   AF-A0AAW9IND4-F1
#
_cell.length_a   1.000
_cell.length_b   1.000
_cell.length_c   1.000
_cell.angle_alpha   90.00
_cell.angle_beta   90.00
_cell.angle_gamma   90.00
#
_symmetry.space_group_name_H-M   'P 1'
#
loop_
_entity.id
_entity.type
_entity.pdbx_description
1 polymer ?
#
loop_
_entity_poly.entity_id
_entity_poly.type
_entity_poly.pdbx_seq_one_letter_code
_entity_poly.pdbx_strand_id
1 'polypeptide(L)'
;GKLVNVVKKEVEDKIEEIAKGIKEKEKNAKLASEVIDVSLPGKKNLIGKRHPLDLTLESMKNIFVSMGFTAEEGPEVELDHYNFEALNIPKDHPARSEQDTFYINDNLVLRTQTSPVQIRVMENQAPPIKMIAPGKVYRSDAVDATHSPIFYQMEGLVIDKGVTFADLKGTLELFAKKMFGDKVKTKFRP
;
A
#
# COMPACT_ATOMS: atom_id res chain seq x y z
N GLY A 1 -36.51 68.24 -40.58
CA GLY A 1 -36.11 66.83 -40.76
C GLY A 1 -34.72 66.55 -40.21
N LYS A 2 -33.66 66.96 -40.92
CA LYS A 2 -32.27 66.57 -40.64
C LYS A 2 -31.72 67.01 -39.27
N LEU A 3 -31.94 68.26 -38.87
CA LEU A 3 -31.51 68.80 -37.56
C LEU A 3 -32.16 68.05 -36.37
N VAL A 4 -33.44 67.71 -36.48
CA VAL A 4 -34.18 66.97 -35.44
C VAL A 4 -33.62 65.55 -35.27
N ASN A 5 -33.27 64.88 -36.37
CA ASN A 5 -32.68 63.53 -36.31
C ASN A 5 -31.26 63.54 -35.72
N VAL A 6 -30.48 64.59 -35.97
CA VAL A 6 -29.14 64.75 -35.37
C VAL A 6 -29.24 64.93 -33.85
N VAL A 7 -30.12 65.84 -33.40
CA VAL A 7 -30.35 66.08 -31.97
C VAL A 7 -30.92 64.84 -31.28
N LYS A 8 -31.83 64.11 -31.92
CA LYS A 8 -32.36 62.84 -31.39
C LYS A 8 -31.25 61.82 -31.15
N LYS A 9 -30.35 61.65 -32.13
CA LYS A 9 -29.23 60.70 -32.03
C LYS A 9 -28.23 61.09 -30.94
N GLU A 10 -27.88 62.37 -30.82
CA GLU A 10 -27.01 62.83 -29.73
C GLU A 10 -27.61 62.59 -28.34
N VAL A 11 -28.94 62.73 -28.20
CA VAL A 11 -29.64 62.44 -26.96
C VAL A 11 -29.69 60.93 -26.69
N GLU A 12 -29.98 60.11 -27.69
CA GLU A 12 -29.96 58.64 -27.57
C GLU A 12 -28.56 58.13 -27.21
N ASP A 13 -27.51 58.62 -27.88
CA ASP A 13 -26.12 58.26 -27.61
C ASP A 13 -25.70 58.65 -26.18
N LYS A 14 -26.08 59.86 -25.70
CA LYS A 14 -25.84 60.30 -24.31
C LYS A 14 -26.61 59.47 -23.29
N ILE A 15 -27.87 59.13 -23.57
CA ILE A 15 -28.66 58.26 -22.69
C ILE A 15 -28.01 56.88 -22.60
N GLU A 16 -27.52 56.34 -23.72
CA GLU A 16 -26.88 55.02 -23.75
C GLU A 16 -25.52 55.02 -23.05
N GLU A 17 -24.74 56.09 -23.19
CA GLU A 17 -23.49 56.32 -22.46
C GLU A 17 -23.72 56.36 -20.94
N ILE A 18 -24.68 57.17 -20.49
CA ILE A 18 -25.03 57.29 -19.06
C ILE A 18 -25.57 55.96 -18.53
N ALA A 19 -26.43 55.28 -19.28
CA ALA A 19 -26.97 53.98 -18.90
C ALA A 19 -25.88 52.90 -18.76
N LYS A 20 -24.88 52.89 -19.66
CA LYS A 20 -23.70 52.00 -19.55
C LYS A 20 -22.87 52.32 -18.31
N GLY A 21 -22.62 53.61 -18.04
CA GLY A 21 -21.88 54.04 -16.85
C GLY A 21 -22.55 53.66 -15.53
N ILE A 22 -23.89 53.73 -15.46
CA ILE A 22 -24.67 53.29 -14.29
C ILE A 22 -24.55 51.77 -14.13
N LYS A 23 -24.72 50.99 -15.20
CA LYS A 23 -24.60 49.53 -15.17
C LYS A 23 -23.20 49.06 -14.73
N GLU A 24 -22.14 49.71 -15.20
CA GLU A 24 -20.78 49.38 -14.76
C GLU A 24 -20.55 49.69 -13.29
N LYS A 25 -21.05 50.82 -12.79
CA LYS A 25 -20.97 51.16 -11.36
C LYS A 25 -21.72 50.15 -10.50
N GLU A 26 -22.94 49.77 -10.88
CA GLU A 26 -23.72 48.75 -10.17
C GLU A 26 -23.01 47.38 -10.19
N LYS A 27 -22.47 46.98 -11.34
CA LYS A 27 -21.70 45.73 -11.49
C LYS A 27 -20.46 45.73 -10.59
N ASN A 28 -19.68 46.80 -10.57
CA ASN A 28 -18.47 46.89 -9.77
C ASN A 28 -18.77 46.94 -8.27
N ALA A 29 -19.84 47.64 -7.87
CA ALA A 29 -20.31 47.63 -6.48
C ALA A 29 -20.75 46.23 -6.04
N LYS A 30 -21.48 45.52 -6.92
CA LYS A 30 -21.89 44.12 -6.68
C LYS A 30 -20.68 43.19 -6.54
N LEU A 31 -19.71 43.26 -7.45
CA LEU A 31 -18.48 42.47 -7.39
C LEU A 31 -17.67 42.75 -6.12
N ALA A 32 -17.57 44.03 -5.70
CA ALA A 32 -16.89 44.39 -4.46
C ALA A 32 -17.61 43.85 -3.21
N SER A 33 -18.94 43.79 -3.22
CA SER A 33 -19.73 43.21 -2.12
C SER A 33 -19.69 41.68 -2.08
N GLU A 34 -19.42 41.04 -3.22
CA GLU A 34 -19.33 39.58 -3.36
C GLU A 34 -17.89 39.05 -3.21
N VAL A 35 -16.94 39.90 -2.79
CA VAL A 35 -15.57 39.46 -2.49
C VAL A 35 -15.61 38.50 -1.29
N ILE A 36 -15.28 37.25 -1.57
CA ILE A 36 -15.12 36.21 -0.54
C ILE A 36 -13.63 35.97 -0.26
N ASP A 37 -13.32 35.56 0.96
CA ASP A 37 -11.99 35.05 1.30
C ASP A 37 -11.82 33.63 0.76
N VAL A 38 -11.10 33.52 -0.35
CA VAL A 38 -10.80 32.24 -1.03
C VAL A 38 -9.85 31.33 -0.25
N SER A 39 -9.24 31.83 0.84
CA SER A 39 -8.38 31.03 1.72
C SER A 39 -9.17 30.27 2.80
N LEU A 40 -10.45 30.62 2.99
CA LEU A 40 -11.29 29.95 3.98
C LEU A 40 -11.42 28.46 3.69
N PRO A 41 -11.31 27.59 4.72
CA PRO A 41 -11.51 26.17 4.55
C PRO A 41 -12.91 25.87 3.99
N GLY A 42 -12.96 25.39 2.75
CA GLY A 42 -14.19 24.90 2.15
C GLY A 42 -14.72 23.63 2.83
N LYS A 43 -15.95 23.25 2.51
CA LYS A 43 -16.50 21.95 2.92
C LYS A 43 -15.73 20.84 2.20
N LYS A 44 -14.89 20.10 2.94
CA LYS A 44 -14.11 18.98 2.42
C LYS A 44 -14.85 17.67 2.65
N ASN A 45 -14.81 16.79 1.66
CA ASN A 45 -15.16 15.40 1.87
C ASN A 45 -14.07 14.71 2.71
N LEU A 46 -14.46 13.84 3.63
CA LEU A 46 -13.54 13.01 4.39
C LEU A 46 -12.92 11.97 3.45
N ILE A 47 -11.62 12.07 3.20
CA ILE A 47 -10.86 11.06 2.46
C ILE A 47 -10.33 10.04 3.48
N GLY A 48 -10.64 8.76 3.26
CA GLY A 48 -10.11 7.67 4.08
C GLY A 48 -8.59 7.54 3.95
N LYS A 49 -7.96 6.88 4.92
CA LYS A 49 -6.53 6.55 4.89
C LYS A 49 -6.36 5.04 4.85
N ARG A 50 -5.33 4.57 4.16
CA ARG A 50 -4.95 3.16 4.15
C ARG A 50 -4.22 2.80 5.44
N HIS A 51 -4.35 1.54 5.85
CA HIS A 51 -3.68 1.05 7.04
C HIS A 51 -2.15 1.06 6.82
N PRO A 52 -1.33 1.48 7.81
CA PRO A 52 0.13 1.52 7.66
C PRO A 52 0.76 0.17 7.30
N LEU A 53 0.19 -0.93 7.80
CA LEU A 53 0.64 -2.28 7.45
C LEU A 53 0.41 -2.58 5.97
N ASP A 54 -0.73 -2.19 5.41
CA ASP A 54 -1.03 -2.42 3.99
C ASP A 54 -0.09 -1.62 3.09
N LEU A 55 0.18 -0.36 3.47
CA LEU A 55 1.13 0.49 2.75
C LEU A 55 2.55 -0.09 2.77
N THR A 56 2.97 -0.61 3.93
CA THR A 56 4.29 -1.23 4.09
C THR A 56 4.37 -2.53 3.28
N LEU A 57 3.37 -3.40 3.40
CA LEU A 57 3.31 -4.67 2.69
C LEU A 57 3.31 -4.46 1.18
N GLU A 58 2.54 -3.50 0.68
CA GLU A 58 2.52 -3.16 -0.74
C GLU A 58 3.86 -2.60 -1.22
N SER A 59 4.50 -1.73 -0.42
CA SER A 59 5.84 -1.22 -0.74
C SER A 59 6.85 -2.35 -0.86
N MET A 60 6.82 -3.30 0.08
CA MET A 60 7.66 -4.51 0.05
C MET A 60 7.37 -5.37 -1.19
N LYS A 61 6.08 -5.66 -1.47
CA LYS A 61 5.66 -6.41 -2.67
C LYS A 61 6.17 -5.76 -3.95
N ASN A 62 5.99 -4.44 -4.10
CA ASN A 62 6.40 -3.71 -5.30
C ASN A 62 7.92 -3.80 -5.55
N ILE A 63 8.74 -3.77 -4.49
CA ILE A 63 10.19 -3.94 -4.60
C ILE A 63 10.51 -5.33 -5.16
N PHE A 64 9.93 -6.40 -4.62
CA PHE A 64 10.18 -7.77 -5.09
C PHE A 64 9.62 -8.03 -6.49
N VAL A 65 8.43 -7.53 -6.81
CA VAL A 65 7.87 -7.61 -8.17
C VAL A 65 8.79 -6.91 -9.18
N SER A 66 9.37 -5.76 -8.82
CA SER A 66 10.34 -5.07 -9.69
C SER A 66 11.63 -5.87 -9.94
N MET A 67 11.94 -6.84 -9.06
CA MET A 67 13.04 -7.79 -9.21
C MET A 67 12.63 -9.09 -9.94
N GLY A 68 11.38 -9.19 -10.42
CA GLY A 68 10.85 -10.34 -11.15
C GLY A 68 10.32 -11.47 -10.27
N PHE A 69 9.98 -11.21 -9.01
CA PHE A 69 9.26 -12.18 -8.16
C PHE A 69 7.76 -12.14 -8.45
N THR A 70 7.11 -13.31 -8.45
CA THR A 70 5.64 -13.40 -8.38
C THR A 70 5.16 -13.32 -6.95
N ALA A 71 3.92 -12.90 -6.73
CA ALA A 71 3.31 -12.88 -5.39
C ALA A 71 2.28 -14.00 -5.30
N GLU A 72 2.50 -14.93 -4.39
CA GLU A 72 1.64 -16.09 -4.16
C GLU A 72 0.96 -15.97 -2.80
N GLU A 73 -0.28 -16.44 -2.72
CA GLU A 73 -1.08 -16.42 -1.50
C GLU A 73 -1.52 -17.84 -1.17
N GLY A 74 -1.75 -18.10 0.12
CA GLY A 74 -2.25 -19.39 0.58
C GLY A 74 -3.13 -19.24 1.81
N PRO A 75 -3.74 -20.33 2.28
CA PRO A 75 -4.71 -20.31 3.37
C PRO A 75 -4.06 -19.90 4.69
N GLU A 76 -4.84 -19.27 5.58
CA GLU A 76 -4.42 -18.91 6.95
C GLU A 76 -4.57 -20.09 7.92
N VAL A 77 -5.57 -20.95 7.69
CA VAL A 77 -5.71 -22.25 8.35
C VAL A 77 -4.96 -23.27 7.52
N GLU A 78 -3.92 -23.87 8.09
CA GLU A 78 -3.04 -24.81 7.41
C GLU A 78 -3.06 -26.21 8.03
N LEU A 79 -2.66 -27.19 7.23
CA LEU A 79 -2.36 -28.52 7.74
C LEU A 79 -1.03 -28.48 8.47
N ASP A 80 -0.97 -29.20 9.60
CA ASP A 80 0.24 -29.44 10.39
C ASP A 80 1.43 -29.89 9.50
N HIS A 81 1.14 -30.74 8.51
CA HIS A 81 2.09 -31.19 7.50
C HIS A 81 2.78 -30.04 6.73
N TYR A 82 2.01 -29.09 6.18
CA TYR A 82 2.56 -27.98 5.39
C TYR A 82 3.21 -26.91 6.27
N ASN A 83 2.69 -26.69 7.48
CA ASN A 83 3.24 -25.69 8.41
C ASN A 83 4.56 -26.13 9.05
N PHE A 84 4.80 -27.44 9.15
CA PHE A 84 5.95 -27.96 9.88
C PHE A 84 6.65 -29.14 9.19
N GLU A 85 5.99 -30.27 8.98
CA GLU A 85 6.68 -31.52 8.55
C GLU A 85 7.40 -31.36 7.20
N ALA A 86 6.73 -30.75 6.21
CA ALA A 86 7.30 -30.48 4.89
C ALA A 86 8.48 -29.48 4.93
N LEU A 87 8.62 -28.74 6.04
CA LEU A 87 9.72 -27.80 6.31
C LEU A 87 10.80 -28.42 7.21
N ASN A 88 10.81 -29.75 7.31
CA ASN A 88 11.76 -30.53 8.10
C ASN A 88 11.67 -30.24 9.62
N ILE A 89 10.45 -29.99 10.12
CA ILE A 89 10.17 -29.77 11.53
C ILE A 89 9.38 -30.98 12.09
N PRO A 90 10.05 -31.96 12.72
CA PRO A 90 9.41 -33.17 13.23
C PRO A 90 8.57 -32.91 14.50
N LYS A 91 7.71 -33.86 14.90
CA LYS A 91 6.72 -33.68 15.98
C LYS A 91 7.31 -33.34 17.35
N ASP A 92 8.53 -33.78 17.62
CA ASP A 92 9.29 -33.52 18.85
C ASP A 92 10.07 -32.20 18.82
N HIS A 93 9.98 -31.42 17.73
CA HIS A 93 10.71 -30.18 17.58
C HIS A 93 10.09 -29.05 18.43
N PRO A 94 10.88 -28.26 19.19
CA PRO A 94 10.38 -27.18 20.04
C PRO A 94 9.51 -26.15 19.33
N ALA A 95 9.78 -25.87 18.04
CA ALA A 95 8.98 -24.94 17.24
C ALA A 95 7.51 -25.36 17.02
N ARG A 96 7.12 -26.59 17.37
CA ARG A 96 5.74 -27.08 17.29
C ARG A 96 5.00 -26.96 18.62
N SER A 97 5.65 -26.39 19.65
CA SER A 97 5.08 -26.21 20.98
C SER A 97 3.69 -25.55 20.89
N GLU A 98 2.72 -26.14 21.59
CA GLU A 98 1.38 -25.56 21.77
C GLU A 98 1.40 -24.21 22.50
N GLN A 99 2.51 -23.89 23.17
CA GLN A 99 2.71 -22.57 23.79
C GLN A 99 2.83 -21.45 22.74
N ASP A 100 3.33 -21.77 21.54
CA ASP A 100 3.65 -20.79 20.50
C ASP A 100 2.72 -20.89 19.28
N THR A 101 1.97 -21.99 19.14
CA THR A 101 1.14 -22.32 17.97
C THR A 101 -0.33 -22.51 18.32
N PHE A 102 -1.22 -21.88 17.57
CA PHE A 102 -2.66 -22.11 17.70
C PHE A 102 -3.09 -23.38 16.94
N TYR A 103 -3.27 -24.47 17.67
CA TYR A 103 -3.88 -25.70 17.14
C TYR A 103 -5.41 -25.59 17.16
N ILE A 104 -6.04 -25.93 16.05
CA ILE A 104 -7.50 -26.11 15.96
C ILE A 104 -7.85 -27.56 16.34
N ASN A 105 -7.03 -28.51 15.88
CA ASN A 105 -7.02 -29.92 16.26
C ASN A 105 -5.64 -30.52 15.93
N ASP A 106 -5.48 -31.83 16.12
CA ASP A 106 -4.22 -32.56 15.92
C ASP A 106 -3.54 -32.38 14.55
N ASN A 107 -4.30 -31.99 13.51
CA ASN A 107 -3.82 -31.88 12.13
C ASN A 107 -3.98 -30.48 11.52
N LEU A 108 -4.66 -29.56 12.20
CA LEU A 108 -4.96 -28.22 11.70
C LEU A 108 -4.45 -27.14 12.64
N VAL A 109 -3.77 -26.16 12.08
CA VAL A 109 -3.18 -25.03 12.79
C VAL A 109 -3.54 -23.71 12.12
N LEU A 110 -3.56 -22.62 12.87
CA LEU A 110 -3.35 -21.31 12.26
C LEU A 110 -1.87 -21.19 11.90
N ARG A 111 -1.57 -20.84 10.65
CA ARG A 111 -0.19 -20.85 10.17
C ARG A 111 0.70 -19.90 10.99
N THR A 112 1.89 -20.38 11.36
CA THR A 112 2.86 -19.61 12.15
C THR A 112 3.82 -18.78 11.29
N GLN A 113 3.81 -19.07 9.98
CA GLN A 113 4.69 -18.52 8.95
C GLN A 113 4.00 -18.64 7.57
N THR A 114 4.52 -17.97 6.54
CA THR A 114 3.98 -18.09 5.17
C THR A 114 4.72 -19.13 4.32
N SER A 115 5.65 -19.87 4.92
CA SER A 115 6.36 -21.00 4.32
C SER A 115 5.47 -22.13 3.75
N PRO A 116 4.27 -22.43 4.27
CA PRO A 116 3.36 -23.40 3.64
C PRO A 116 3.08 -23.09 2.16
N VAL A 117 2.99 -21.81 1.81
CA VAL A 117 2.76 -21.36 0.43
C VAL A 117 3.94 -21.79 -0.46
N GLN A 118 5.17 -21.75 0.06
CA GLN A 118 6.36 -22.17 -0.67
C GLN A 118 6.31 -23.66 -1.03
N ILE A 119 5.93 -24.53 -0.08
CA ILE A 119 5.78 -25.97 -0.31
C ILE A 119 4.73 -26.22 -1.39
N ARG A 120 3.55 -25.60 -1.25
CA ARG A 120 2.45 -25.74 -2.21
C ARG A 120 2.85 -25.29 -3.62
N VAL A 121 3.62 -24.22 -3.74
CA VAL A 121 4.13 -23.77 -5.04
C VAL A 121 5.11 -24.79 -5.61
N MET A 122 6.05 -25.31 -4.81
CA MET A 122 6.99 -26.34 -5.26
C MET A 122 6.32 -27.65 -5.68
N GLU A 123 5.19 -28.03 -5.09
CA GLU A 123 4.43 -29.22 -5.49
C GLU A 123 3.72 -29.04 -6.83
N ASN A 124 3.32 -27.81 -7.17
CA ASN A 124 2.52 -27.51 -8.36
C ASN A 124 3.33 -26.90 -9.51
N GLN A 125 4.58 -26.50 -9.27
CA GLN A 125 5.44 -25.85 -10.24
C GLN A 125 6.87 -26.41 -10.15
N ALA A 126 7.42 -26.81 -11.31
CA ALA A 126 8.84 -27.15 -11.40
C ALA A 126 9.71 -25.88 -11.46
N PRO A 127 10.96 -25.93 -10.98
CA PRO A 127 11.92 -24.83 -11.16
C PRO A 127 12.07 -24.40 -12.64
N PRO A 128 12.29 -23.10 -12.92
CA PRO A 128 12.60 -22.03 -11.97
C PRO A 128 11.39 -21.50 -11.19
N ILE A 129 11.59 -21.23 -9.90
CA ILE A 129 10.61 -20.59 -9.01
C ILE A 129 11.24 -19.32 -8.45
N LYS A 130 10.52 -18.20 -8.52
CA LYS A 130 10.92 -16.93 -7.93
C LYS A 130 9.68 -16.21 -7.42
N MET A 131 9.38 -16.39 -6.13
CA MET A 131 8.11 -15.98 -5.53
C MET A 131 8.29 -15.29 -4.18
N ILE A 132 7.30 -14.48 -3.81
CA ILE A 132 7.09 -13.99 -2.45
C ILE A 132 5.72 -14.43 -1.94
N ALA A 133 5.61 -14.69 -0.64
CA ALA A 133 4.39 -15.07 0.04
C ALA A 133 4.06 -14.07 1.16
N PRO A 134 3.40 -12.94 0.85
CA PRO A 134 2.89 -12.01 1.85
C PRO A 134 1.61 -12.56 2.51
N GLY A 135 1.47 -12.43 3.83
CA GLY A 135 0.25 -12.86 4.50
C GLY A 135 0.23 -12.68 6.02
N LYS A 136 -0.96 -12.82 6.62
CA LYS A 136 -1.11 -12.88 8.08
C LYS A 136 -0.59 -14.18 8.62
N VAL A 137 0.02 -14.14 9.79
CA VAL A 137 0.51 -15.29 10.54
C VAL A 137 0.13 -15.14 12.01
N TYR A 138 0.10 -16.26 12.71
CA TYR A 138 -0.45 -16.36 14.04
C TYR A 138 0.55 -17.01 14.99
N ARG A 139 0.74 -16.41 16.17
CA ARG A 139 1.55 -16.98 17.24
C ARG A 139 0.86 -16.79 18.57
N SER A 140 0.93 -17.78 19.44
CA SER A 140 0.31 -17.72 20.77
C SER A 140 1.16 -16.93 21.78
N ASP A 141 1.76 -15.83 21.31
CA ASP A 141 2.57 -14.93 22.13
C ASP A 141 1.66 -14.09 23.04
N ALA A 142 2.12 -13.82 24.26
CA ALA A 142 1.45 -12.90 25.16
C ALA A 142 1.42 -11.50 24.55
N VAL A 143 0.24 -10.87 24.51
CA VAL A 143 0.09 -9.53 23.95
C VAL A 143 0.88 -8.53 24.80
N ASP A 144 1.84 -7.86 24.18
CA ASP A 144 2.60 -6.77 24.79
C ASP A 144 2.90 -5.67 23.76
N ALA A 145 3.77 -4.71 24.10
CA ALA A 145 4.08 -3.58 23.22
C ALA A 145 4.81 -3.97 21.91
N THR A 146 5.39 -5.16 21.86
CA THR A 146 6.22 -5.69 20.77
C THR A 146 5.66 -6.98 20.14
N HIS A 147 4.77 -7.67 20.83
CA HIS A 147 4.19 -8.94 20.41
C HIS A 147 2.68 -8.81 20.21
N SER A 148 2.25 -9.21 19.01
CA SER A 148 0.84 -9.36 18.66
C SER A 148 0.62 -10.81 18.21
N PRO A 149 -0.44 -11.48 18.67
CA PRO A 149 -0.74 -12.85 18.26
C PRO A 149 -1.10 -12.96 16.78
N ILE A 150 -1.35 -11.81 16.12
CA ILE A 150 -1.61 -11.69 14.69
C ILE A 150 -0.69 -10.61 14.13
N PHE A 151 0.12 -10.97 13.15
CA PHE A 151 0.98 -10.03 12.43
C PHE A 151 1.13 -10.43 10.97
N TYR A 152 1.78 -9.58 10.18
CA TYR A 152 2.02 -9.84 8.76
C TYR A 152 3.47 -10.24 8.55
N GLN A 153 3.66 -11.28 7.74
CA GLN A 153 4.95 -11.77 7.30
C GLN A 153 4.99 -11.76 5.77
N MET A 154 6.19 -11.60 5.22
CA MET A 154 6.43 -11.78 3.80
C MET A 154 7.70 -12.60 3.64
N GLU A 155 7.54 -13.80 3.10
CA GLU A 155 8.66 -14.68 2.79
C GLU A 155 8.96 -14.65 1.29
N GLY A 156 10.16 -15.08 0.91
CA GLY A 156 10.57 -15.19 -0.47
C GLY A 156 11.31 -16.50 -0.73
N LEU A 157 11.07 -17.08 -1.90
CA LEU A 157 11.70 -18.31 -2.35
C LEU A 157 12.26 -18.10 -3.77
N VAL A 158 13.52 -18.51 -3.97
CA VAL A 158 14.13 -18.61 -5.29
C VAL A 158 14.75 -19.99 -5.43
N ILE A 159 14.29 -20.75 -6.43
CA ILE A 159 14.82 -22.07 -6.78
C ILE A 159 15.11 -22.07 -8.27
N ASP A 160 16.40 -22.19 -8.60
CA ASP A 160 16.86 -22.44 -9.96
C ASP A 160 18.27 -23.05 -9.91
N LYS A 161 18.76 -23.53 -11.07
CA LYS A 161 20.13 -23.99 -11.22
C LYS A 161 21.10 -22.82 -11.07
N GLY A 162 22.12 -22.99 -10.24
CA GLY A 162 23.18 -22.00 -10.07
C GLY A 162 22.85 -20.85 -9.11
N VAL A 163 21.72 -20.91 -8.38
CA VAL A 163 21.45 -19.97 -7.29
C VAL A 163 22.45 -20.19 -6.16
N THR A 164 23.08 -19.12 -5.72
CA THR A 164 24.11 -19.13 -4.68
C THR A 164 23.74 -18.24 -3.50
N PHE A 165 24.51 -18.34 -2.41
CA PHE A 165 24.37 -17.43 -1.28
C PHE A 165 24.66 -15.96 -1.65
N ALA A 166 25.48 -15.71 -2.69
CA ALA A 166 25.74 -14.35 -3.17
C ALA A 166 24.46 -13.71 -3.72
N ASP A 167 23.60 -14.48 -4.38
CA ASP A 167 22.32 -14.02 -4.91
C ASP A 167 21.34 -13.63 -3.79
N LEU A 168 21.28 -14.44 -2.73
CA LEU A 168 20.49 -14.13 -1.53
C LEU A 168 20.98 -12.82 -0.90
N LYS A 169 22.30 -12.70 -0.71
CA LYS A 169 22.91 -11.51 -0.11
C LYS A 169 22.61 -10.26 -0.93
N GLY A 170 22.81 -10.33 -2.25
CA GLY A 170 22.56 -9.22 -3.17
C GLY A 170 21.09 -8.81 -3.20
N THR A 171 20.18 -9.78 -3.21
CA THR A 171 18.73 -9.54 -3.19
C THR A 171 18.29 -8.82 -1.92
N LEU A 172 18.73 -9.30 -0.75
CA LEU A 172 18.38 -8.67 0.53
C LEU A 172 19.03 -7.29 0.71
N GLU A 173 20.24 -7.09 0.21
CA GLU A 173 20.89 -5.76 0.22
C GLU A 173 20.15 -4.76 -0.69
N LEU A 174 19.75 -5.19 -1.88
CA LEU A 174 18.96 -4.37 -2.79
C LEU A 174 17.59 -4.02 -2.19
N PHE A 175 16.91 -5.00 -1.60
CA PHE A 175 15.66 -4.78 -0.87
C PHE A 175 15.84 -3.74 0.24
N ALA A 176 16.86 -3.89 1.09
CA ALA A 176 17.11 -2.95 2.17
C ALA A 176 17.35 -1.52 1.66
N LYS A 177 18.15 -1.34 0.61
CA LYS A 177 18.40 -0.03 0.00
C LYS A 177 17.14 0.59 -0.60
N LYS A 178 16.32 -0.21 -1.29
CA LYS A 178 15.05 0.26 -1.86
C LYS A 178 14.03 0.65 -0.81
N MET A 179 14.00 -0.07 0.32
CA MET A 179 13.01 0.16 1.37
C MET A 179 13.42 1.27 2.37
N PHE A 180 14.71 1.37 2.69
CA PHE A 180 15.21 2.29 3.73
C PHE A 180 16.17 3.38 3.21
N GLY A 181 16.47 3.38 1.91
CA GLY A 181 17.36 4.33 1.25
C GLY A 181 18.81 3.86 1.13
N ASP A 182 19.57 4.51 0.25
CA ASP A 182 20.91 4.07 -0.18
C ASP A 182 21.99 4.08 0.91
N LYS A 183 21.73 4.78 2.03
CA LYS A 183 22.68 4.91 3.15
C LYS A 183 22.59 3.76 4.17
N VAL A 184 21.62 2.84 4.01
CA VAL A 184 21.44 1.73 4.94
C VAL A 184 22.64 0.78 4.91
N LYS A 185 23.02 0.25 6.07
CA LYS A 185 24.09 -0.75 6.19
C LYS A 185 23.48 -2.09 6.62
N THR A 186 23.75 -3.15 5.88
CA THR A 186 23.29 -4.50 6.18
C THR A 186 24.40 -5.33 6.82
N LYS A 187 24.05 -6.20 7.79
CA LYS A 187 24.96 -7.16 8.41
C LYS A 187 24.33 -8.56 8.37
N PHE A 188 25.05 -9.52 7.79
CA PHE A 188 24.65 -10.93 7.78
C PHE A 188 25.30 -11.62 8.99
N ARG A 189 24.50 -12.41 9.72
CA ARG A 189 24.95 -13.21 10.87
C ARG A 189 24.52 -14.67 10.63
N PRO A 190 25.42 -15.65 10.82
CA PRO A 190 25.06 -17.07 10.83
C PRO A 190 24.18 -17.42 12.04
#